data_AF-A0A7X1ZLF9-F1
#
_entry.id   AF-A0A7X1ZLF9-F1
#
_cell.length_a   1.000
_cell.length_b   1.000
_cell.length_c   1.000
_cell.angle_alpha   90.00
_cell.angle_beta   90.00
_cell.angle_gamma   90.00
#
_symmetry.space_group_name_H-M   'P 1'
#
loop_
_entity.id
_entity.type
_entity.pdbx_description
1 polymer ?
#
loop_
_entity_poly.entity_id
_entity_poly.type
_entity_poly.pdbx_seq_one_letter_code
_entity_poly.pdbx_strand_id
1 'polypeptide(L)'
;MLKLSLIFLAFIALFVLLLRAAVIFMGKISGKYVGEKHKAAETIINTGTPPITWICNSIKKMAELKEDPTGERAVKIEEKARNACLKKLEGLTKYFKTSPLCQDEETRKILLDELSKVRRVWQEKDWGEIIISKPTPPSLQT
;
A
#
# COMPACT_ATOMS: atom_id res chain seq x y z
N MET A 1 19.80 39.33 33.31
CA MET A 1 20.33 37.97 33.48
C MET A 1 19.24 36.94 33.81
N LEU A 2 18.48 37.09 34.91
CA LEU A 2 17.43 36.11 35.29
C LEU A 2 16.36 35.86 34.21
N LYS A 3 15.84 36.92 33.57
CA LYS A 3 14.81 36.81 32.51
C LYS A 3 15.32 36.04 31.27
N LEU A 4 16.57 36.28 30.86
CA LEU A 4 17.22 35.54 29.76
C LEU A 4 17.42 34.06 30.13
N SER A 5 17.82 33.78 31.38
CA SER A 5 17.95 32.41 31.87
C SER A 5 16.62 31.66 31.88
N LEU A 6 15.53 32.30 32.31
CA LEU A 6 14.18 31.70 32.28
C LEU A 6 13.68 31.44 30.86
N ILE A 7 13.90 32.37 29.92
CA ILE A 7 13.55 32.18 28.51
C ILE A 7 14.36 31.02 27.91
N PHE A 8 15.66 30.95 28.23
CA PHE A 8 16.53 29.88 27.78
C PHE A 8 16.10 28.51 28.33
N LEU A 9 15.73 28.44 29.61
CA LEU A 9 15.21 27.22 30.22
C LEU A 9 13.88 26.78 29.58
N ALA A 10 12.97 27.73 29.33
CA ALA A 10 11.71 27.46 28.64
C ALA A 10 11.94 26.98 27.20
N PHE A 11 12.93 27.54 26.50
CA PHE A 11 13.33 27.10 25.16
C PHE A 11 13.87 25.67 25.17
N ILE A 12 14.74 25.31 26.12
CA ILE A 12 15.24 23.94 26.27
C ILE A 12 14.08 22.98 26.55
N ALA A 13 13.18 23.33 27.47
CA ALA A 13 12.02 22.51 27.79
C ALA A 13 11.12 22.30 26.56
N LEU A 14 10.85 23.36 25.80
CA LEU A 14 10.09 23.28 24.56
C LEU A 14 10.81 22.43 23.50
N PHE A 15 12.11 22.59 23.34
CA PHE A 15 12.91 21.83 22.39
C PHE A 15 12.88 20.33 22.69
N VAL A 16 13.02 19.94 23.96
CA VAL A 16 12.91 18.54 24.39
C VAL A 16 11.51 17.98 24.11
N LEU A 17 10.45 18.76 24.35
CA LEU A 17 9.08 18.35 24.01
C LEU A 17 8.89 18.16 22.51
N LEU A 18 9.42 19.06 21.68
CA LEU A 18 9.37 18.94 20.22
C LEU A 18 10.12 17.70 19.72
N LEU A 19 11.31 17.40 20.28
CA LEU A 19 12.05 16.18 19.94
C LEU A 19 11.26 14.92 20.31
N ARG A 20 10.65 14.88 21.50
CA ARG A 20 9.78 13.74 21.89
C ARG A 20 8.58 13.59 20.96
N ALA A 21 7.91 14.69 20.62
CA ALA A 21 6.81 14.68 19.68
C ALA A 21 7.25 14.13 18.32
N ALA A 22 8.39 14.59 17.80
CA ALA A 22 8.95 14.12 16.54
C ALA A 22 9.21 12.61 16.55
N VAL A 23 9.83 12.06 17.60
CA VAL A 23 10.11 10.62 17.71
C VAL A 23 8.81 9.78 17.73
N ILE A 24 7.80 10.20 18.51
CA ILE A 24 6.50 9.50 18.57
C ILE A 24 5.81 9.54 17.21
N PHE A 25 5.83 10.70 16.56
CA PHE A 25 5.22 10.89 15.26
C PHE A 25 5.90 10.03 14.18
N MET A 26 7.23 9.98 14.20
CA MET A 26 8.03 9.17 13.27
C MET A 26 7.76 7.67 13.47
N GLY A 27 7.64 7.21 14.72
CA GLY A 27 7.28 5.83 15.04
C GLY A 27 5.89 5.44 14.52
N LYS A 28 4.88 6.30 14.73
CA LYS A 28 3.51 6.09 14.23
C LYS A 28 3.45 6.06 12.70
N ILE A 29 4.13 6.98 12.03
CA ILE A 29 4.16 7.04 10.56
C ILE A 29 4.87 5.82 9.99
N SER A 30 6.04 5.49 10.52
CA SER A 30 6.85 4.35 10.07
C SER A 30 6.09 3.04 10.26
N GLY A 31 5.50 2.82 11.44
CA GLY A 31 4.71 1.62 11.72
C GLY A 31 3.50 1.45 10.80
N LYS A 32 2.76 2.54 10.54
CA LYS A 32 1.63 2.51 9.60
C LYS A 32 2.09 2.22 8.18
N TYR A 33 3.16 2.88 7.72
CA TYR A 33 3.68 2.69 6.36
C TYR A 33 4.17 1.25 6.13
N VAL A 34 4.97 0.72 7.06
CA VAL A 34 5.48 -0.65 7.02
C VAL A 34 4.33 -1.65 7.08
N GLY A 35 3.36 -1.44 7.98
CA GLY A 35 2.20 -2.32 8.14
C GLY A 35 1.34 -2.39 6.88
N GLU A 36 1.07 -1.26 6.24
CA GLU A 36 0.30 -1.23 4.97
C GLU A 36 1.01 -1.99 3.85
N LYS A 37 2.35 -1.93 3.78
CA LYS A 37 3.15 -2.68 2.79
C LYS A 37 3.08 -4.18 3.04
N HIS A 38 3.22 -4.62 4.29
CA HIS A 38 3.15 -6.04 4.64
C HIS A 38 1.74 -6.60 4.42
N LYS A 39 0.69 -5.88 4.84
CA LYS A 39 -0.71 -6.28 4.59
C LYS A 39 -1.02 -6.37 3.10
N ALA A 40 -0.51 -5.42 2.30
CA ALA A 40 -0.67 -5.47 0.86
C ALA A 40 0.02 -6.69 0.25
N ALA A 41 1.24 -7.01 0.69
CA ALA A 41 1.97 -8.19 0.24
C ALA A 41 1.23 -9.48 0.60
N GLU A 42 0.80 -9.61 1.85
CA GLU A 42 0.03 -10.75 2.34
C GLU A 42 -1.25 -10.95 1.53
N THR A 43 -2.01 -9.87 1.29
CA THR A 43 -3.21 -9.93 0.44
C THR A 43 -2.86 -10.46 -0.95
N ILE A 44 -1.84 -9.87 -1.58
CA ILE A 44 -1.45 -10.21 -2.96
C ILE A 44 -0.98 -11.66 -3.09
N ILE A 45 -0.20 -12.15 -2.13
CA ILE A 45 0.33 -13.51 -2.15
C ILE A 45 -0.78 -14.52 -1.90
N ASN A 46 -1.68 -14.24 -0.95
CA ASN A 46 -2.74 -15.17 -0.57
C ASN A 46 -3.86 -15.24 -1.61
N THR A 47 -4.21 -14.13 -2.26
CA THR A 47 -5.37 -14.06 -3.17
C THR A 47 -5.00 -13.91 -4.64
N GLY A 48 -3.77 -13.49 -4.95
CA GLY A 48 -3.37 -13.09 -6.30
C GLY A 48 -4.06 -11.81 -6.80
N THR A 49 -4.84 -11.13 -5.96
CA THR A 49 -5.64 -9.94 -6.33
C THR A 49 -5.09 -8.65 -5.71
N PRO A 50 -5.30 -7.49 -6.36
CA PRO A 50 -4.85 -6.22 -5.81
C PRO A 50 -5.65 -5.88 -4.53
N PRO A 51 -5.01 -5.30 -3.49
CA PRO A 51 -5.70 -4.88 -2.28
C PRO A 51 -6.83 -3.90 -2.58
N ILE A 52 -7.95 -4.00 -1.87
CA ILE A 52 -9.13 -3.11 -2.04
C ILE A 52 -8.72 -1.64 -1.95
N THR A 53 -7.79 -1.31 -1.06
CA THR A 53 -7.28 0.05 -0.86
C THR A 53 -6.61 0.64 -2.11
N TRP A 54 -6.22 -0.20 -3.09
CA TRP A 54 -5.62 0.24 -4.34
C TRP A 54 -6.66 0.47 -5.44
N ILE A 55 -7.72 -0.33 -5.46
CA ILE A 55 -8.73 -0.34 -6.54
C ILE A 55 -10.07 0.30 -6.17
N CYS A 56 -10.31 0.67 -4.91
CA CYS A 56 -11.59 1.21 -4.41
C CYS A 56 -12.13 2.38 -5.27
N ASN A 57 -11.26 3.31 -5.64
CA ASN A 57 -11.65 4.45 -6.48
C ASN A 57 -12.04 4.03 -7.90
N SER A 58 -11.41 2.98 -8.45
CA SER A 58 -11.74 2.45 -9.78
C SER A 58 -13.04 1.64 -9.74
N ILE A 59 -13.24 0.80 -8.70
CA ILE A 59 -14.50 0.09 -8.47
C ILE A 59 -15.66 1.08 -8.40
N LYS A 60 -15.52 2.16 -7.61
CA LYS A 60 -16.57 3.18 -7.47
C LYS A 60 -16.93 3.80 -8.82
N LYS A 61 -15.93 4.15 -9.63
CA LYS A 61 -16.14 4.74 -10.97
C LYS A 61 -16.78 3.76 -11.95
N MET A 62 -16.43 2.47 -11.89
CA MET A 62 -17.08 1.45 -12.70
C MET A 62 -18.53 1.22 -12.27
N ALA A 63 -18.84 1.28 -10.97
CA ALA A 63 -20.21 1.19 -10.47
C ALA A 63 -21.11 2.38 -10.87
N GLU A 64 -20.51 3.55 -11.10
CA GLU A 64 -21.21 4.75 -11.59
C GLU A 64 -21.58 4.65 -13.08
N LEU A 65 -20.92 3.79 -13.86
CA LEU A 65 -21.11 3.61 -15.31
C LEU A 65 -22.32 2.72 -15.68
N LYS A 66 -23.41 2.77 -14.90
CA LYS A 66 -24.59 1.88 -14.99
C LYS A 66 -25.17 1.63 -16.40
N GLU A 67 -24.95 2.54 -17.36
CA GLU A 67 -25.50 2.47 -18.71
C GLU A 67 -24.58 1.80 -19.75
N ASP A 68 -23.26 1.75 -19.52
CA ASP A 68 -22.32 1.17 -20.49
C ASP A 68 -21.09 0.56 -19.78
N PRO A 69 -21.22 -0.66 -19.24
CA PRO A 69 -20.16 -1.34 -18.50
C PRO A 69 -19.00 -1.82 -19.38
N THR A 70 -19.13 -1.75 -20.72
CA THR A 70 -18.10 -2.21 -21.67
C THR A 70 -17.64 -1.09 -22.62
N GLY A 71 -18.11 0.13 -22.39
CA GLY A 71 -17.80 1.29 -23.20
C GLY A 71 -16.35 1.72 -23.11
N GLU A 72 -15.97 2.64 -24.00
CA GLU A 72 -14.62 3.24 -24.03
C GLU A 72 -14.21 3.83 -22.67
N ARG A 73 -15.17 4.30 -21.88
CA ARG A 73 -14.94 4.83 -20.53
C ARG A 73 -14.59 3.73 -19.51
N ALA A 74 -15.19 2.55 -19.60
CA ALA A 74 -14.90 1.41 -18.73
C ALA A 74 -13.48 0.91 -18.99
N VAL A 75 -13.11 0.72 -20.26
CA VAL A 75 -11.76 0.32 -20.70
C VAL A 75 -10.70 1.28 -20.17
N LYS A 76 -10.94 2.61 -20.24
CA LYS A 76 -10.01 3.62 -19.70
C LYS A 76 -9.85 3.53 -18.17
N ILE A 77 -10.90 3.18 -17.44
CA ILE A 77 -10.83 3.02 -15.98
C ILE A 77 -10.05 1.75 -15.63
N GLU A 78 -10.28 0.65 -16.33
CA GLU A 78 -9.57 -0.60 -16.17
C GLU A 78 -8.07 -0.44 -16.45
N GLU A 79 -7.71 0.19 -17.58
CA GLU A 79 -6.32 0.43 -17.94
C GLU A 79 -5.62 1.31 -16.89
N LYS A 80 -6.31 2.35 -16.40
CA LYS A 80 -5.79 3.22 -15.35
C LYS A 80 -5.62 2.47 -14.03
N ALA A 81 -6.57 1.61 -13.67
CA ALA A 81 -6.49 0.77 -12.48
C ALA A 81 -5.31 -0.20 -12.57
N ARG A 82 -5.15 -0.87 -13.72
CA ARG A 82 -4.02 -1.77 -14.03
C ARG A 82 -2.70 -1.06 -13.84
N ASN A 83 -2.50 0.05 -14.56
CA ASN A 83 -1.24 0.77 -14.56
C ASN A 83 -0.89 1.29 -13.15
N ALA A 84 -1.90 1.77 -12.41
CA ALA A 84 -1.71 2.20 -11.02
C ALA A 84 -1.30 1.03 -10.10
N CYS A 85 -1.95 -0.14 -10.23
CA CYS A 85 -1.64 -1.30 -9.42
C CYS A 85 -0.28 -1.91 -9.75
N LEU A 86 0.08 -2.01 -11.04
CA LEU A 86 1.41 -2.46 -11.47
C LEU A 86 2.51 -1.55 -10.92
N LYS A 87 2.31 -0.23 -10.94
CA LYS A 87 3.26 0.73 -10.35
C LYS A 87 3.38 0.57 -8.83
N LYS A 88 2.27 0.29 -8.14
CA LYS A 88 2.29 0.01 -6.69
C LYS A 88 2.97 -1.31 -6.37
N LEU A 89 2.76 -2.35 -7.18
CA LEU A 89 3.41 -3.65 -7.05
C LEU A 89 4.92 -3.56 -7.29
N GLU A 90 5.35 -2.77 -8.27
CA GLU A 90 6.77 -2.47 -8.48
C GLU A 90 7.38 -1.76 -7.26
N GLY A 91 6.68 -0.76 -6.71
CA GLY A 91 7.09 -0.09 -5.48
C GLY A 91 7.15 -1.03 -4.26
N LEU A 92 6.26 -2.03 -4.20
CA LEU A 92 6.26 -3.07 -3.17
C LEU A 92 7.47 -4.00 -3.34
N THR A 93 7.74 -4.43 -4.56
CA THR A 93 8.89 -5.28 -4.92
C THR A 93 10.20 -4.57 -4.57
N LYS A 94 10.35 -3.29 -4.92
CA LYS A 94 11.52 -2.47 -4.57
C LYS A 94 11.69 -2.34 -3.06
N TYR A 95 10.59 -2.15 -2.33
CA TYR A 95 10.61 -2.07 -0.87
C TYR A 95 11.16 -3.37 -0.26
N PHE A 96 10.62 -4.53 -0.60
CA PHE A 96 11.07 -5.80 -0.03
C PHE A 96 12.48 -6.21 -0.47
N LYS A 97 12.93 -5.76 -1.65
CA LYS A 97 14.30 -6.01 -2.12
C LYS A 97 15.37 -5.39 -1.21
N THR A 98 15.10 -4.23 -0.62
CA THR A 98 16.07 -3.49 0.20
C THR A 98 15.69 -3.40 1.67
N SER A 99 14.53 -3.93 2.05
CA SER A 99 14.03 -3.79 3.42
C SER A 99 14.77 -4.74 4.37
N PRO A 100 15.30 -4.23 5.49
CA PRO A 100 15.88 -5.06 6.55
C PRO A 100 14.80 -5.81 7.36
N LEU A 101 13.51 -5.61 7.06
CA LEU A 101 12.38 -6.17 7.80
C LEU A 101 11.93 -7.55 7.29
N CYS A 102 12.61 -8.11 6.28
CA CYS A 102 12.47 -9.52 5.92
C CYS A 102 13.38 -10.35 6.83
N GLN A 103 12.83 -11.35 7.52
CA GLN A 103 13.55 -12.14 8.53
C GLN A 103 14.84 -12.79 7.98
N ASP A 104 14.81 -13.29 6.75
CA ASP A 104 15.93 -13.96 6.13
C ASP A 104 15.91 -13.80 4.59
N GLU A 105 17.04 -14.10 3.95
CA GLU A 105 17.24 -13.93 2.51
C GLU A 105 16.42 -14.93 1.67
N GLU A 106 16.11 -16.12 2.22
CA GLU A 106 15.32 -17.14 1.55
C GLU A 106 13.84 -16.73 1.49
N THR A 107 13.27 -16.29 2.61
CA THR A 107 11.94 -15.69 2.68
C THR A 107 11.82 -14.50 1.74
N ARG A 108 12.86 -13.64 1.67
CA ARG A 108 12.87 -12.52 0.71
C ARG A 108 12.80 -13.00 -0.73
N LYS A 109 13.57 -14.03 -1.09
CA LYS A 109 13.55 -14.59 -2.46
C LYS A 109 12.18 -15.16 -2.81
N ILE A 110 11.59 -15.96 -1.93
CA ILE A 110 10.25 -16.53 -2.13
C ILE A 110 9.23 -15.41 -2.30
N LEU A 111 9.23 -14.42 -1.41
CA LEU A 111 8.35 -13.26 -1.48
C LEU A 111 8.48 -12.52 -2.82
N LEU A 112 9.70 -12.22 -3.26
CA LEU A 112 9.94 -11.51 -4.52
C LEU A 112 9.54 -12.34 -5.74
N ASP A 113 9.73 -13.65 -5.70
CA ASP A 113 9.30 -14.56 -6.75
C ASP A 113 7.76 -14.59 -6.87
N GLU A 114 7.05 -14.68 -5.76
CA GLU A 114 5.58 -14.60 -5.74
C GLU A 114 5.06 -13.25 -6.25
N LEU A 115 5.64 -12.13 -5.82
CA LEU A 115 5.28 -10.82 -6.34
C LEU A 115 5.55 -10.68 -7.85
N SER A 116 6.62 -11.32 -8.33
CA SER A 116 6.95 -11.37 -9.76
C SER A 116 5.94 -12.19 -10.56
N LYS A 117 5.54 -13.36 -10.06
CA LYS A 117 4.47 -14.19 -10.66
C LYS A 117 3.17 -13.42 -10.77
N VAL A 118 2.74 -12.78 -9.68
CA VAL A 118 1.51 -11.98 -9.69
C VAL A 118 1.60 -10.81 -10.68
N ARG A 119 2.77 -10.16 -10.79
CA ARG A 119 2.99 -9.11 -11.78
C ARG A 119 2.73 -9.59 -13.21
N ARG A 120 3.23 -10.77 -13.57
CA ARG A 120 3.03 -11.36 -14.91
C ARG A 120 1.56 -11.64 -15.17
N VAL A 121 0.88 -12.28 -14.21
CA VAL A 121 -0.57 -12.53 -14.28
C VAL A 121 -1.34 -11.22 -14.49
N TRP A 122 -1.02 -10.17 -13.75
CA TRP A 122 -1.67 -8.86 -13.88
C TRP A 122 -1.35 -8.13 -15.19
N GLN A 123 -0.28 -8.47 -15.89
CA GLN A 123 0.03 -7.90 -17.20
C GLN A 123 -0.75 -8.60 -18.31
N GLU A 124 -0.98 -9.89 -18.17
CA GLU A 124 -1.61 -10.74 -19.18
C GLU A 124 -3.14 -10.84 -19.03
N LYS A 125 -3.66 -10.69 -17.81
CA LYS A 125 -5.08 -10.87 -17.49
C LYS A 125 -5.93 -9.64 -17.83
N ASP A 126 -7.19 -9.90 -18.18
CA ASP A 126 -8.22 -8.87 -18.29
C ASP A 126 -8.58 -8.30 -16.92
N TRP A 127 -8.47 -6.97 -16.79
CA TRP A 127 -8.71 -6.26 -15.54
C TRP A 127 -10.19 -6.03 -15.26
N GLY A 128 -11.06 -6.12 -16.26
CA GLY A 128 -12.51 -6.09 -16.04
C GLY A 128 -12.93 -7.19 -15.06
N GLU A 129 -12.45 -8.42 -15.27
CA GLU A 129 -12.72 -9.54 -14.36
C GLU A 129 -12.16 -9.33 -12.95
N ILE A 130 -10.97 -8.73 -12.81
CA ILE A 130 -10.32 -8.51 -11.51
C ILE A 130 -11.05 -7.43 -10.70
N ILE A 131 -11.54 -6.38 -11.37
CA ILE A 131 -12.24 -5.27 -10.70
C ILE A 131 -13.69 -5.65 -10.37
N ILE A 132 -14.31 -6.48 -11.22
CA ILE A 132 -15.68 -6.98 -11.02
C ILE A 132 -15.72 -8.15 -10.04
N SER A 133 -14.68 -9.00 -10.01
CA SER A 133 -14.54 -10.02 -8.97
C SER A 133 -14.36 -9.30 -7.64
N LYS A 134 -15.46 -9.16 -6.88
CA LYS A 134 -15.41 -8.73 -5.48
C LYS A 134 -14.35 -9.59 -4.80
N PRO A 135 -13.27 -9.02 -4.24
CA PRO A 135 -12.39 -9.80 -3.39
C PRO A 135 -13.24 -10.30 -2.22
N THR A 136 -13.45 -11.61 -2.16
CA THR A 136 -14.16 -12.26 -1.05
C THR A 136 -13.43 -11.89 0.24
N PRO A 137 -14.10 -11.27 1.23
CA PRO A 137 -13.45 -10.88 2.46
C PRO A 137 -12.92 -12.12 3.20
N PRO A 138 -11.75 -12.04 3.86
CA PRO A 138 -11.13 -13.17 4.57
C PRO A 138 -12.01 -13.81 5.65
N SER A 139 -13.09 -13.15 6.07
CA SER A 139 -14.03 -13.62 7.08
C SER A 139 -14.97 -14.76 6.62
N LEU A 140 -14.79 -15.30 5.42
CA LEU A 140 -15.62 -16.37 4.85
C LEU A 140 -14.85 -17.65 4.50
N GLN A 141 -13.58 -17.76 4.89
CA GLN A 141 -12.85 -19.01 4.84
C GLN A 141 -12.86 -19.63 6.25
N THR A 142 -13.90 -20.42 6.50
CA THR A 142 -14.02 -21.32 7.67
C THR A 142 -12.90 -22.33 7.71
#